data_AF-K3V7A9-F1
#
_entry.id   AF-K3V7A9-F1
#
_cell.length_a   1.000
_cell.length_b   1.000
_cell.length_c   1.000
_cell.angle_alpha   90.00
_cell.angle_beta   90.00
_cell.angle_gamma   90.00
#
_symmetry.space_group_name_H-M   'P 1'
#
loop_
_entity.id
_entity.type
_entity.pdbx_description
1 polymer ?
#
loop_
_entity_poly.entity_id
_entity_poly.type
_entity_poly.pdbx_seq_one_letter_code
_entity_poly.pdbx_strand_id
1 'polypeptide(L)'
;MEPRLTPTALIVSWADSPPLEPLRSVLREQFGYNAIPLQLPEHNREQVLKRSLSNALITHSSMINPFILYLYGDSLKRQGQSRLLLKNGDNSVFMDWLKLRQEYIDKLGFNILVILDCNHKVVQTMMDRYPILEDDMDPQSNSIVQVLVAPEFSKQNGTPFAHVLTDTLREVTMSSSSATIDIRDFVAEIQRRLEPSSSTEPFSLRSTRENLMLTAFSHEEQVISDDIWHYPRISRNASNYVRVSVLPITWAKVDGWDAESELTELTDVFEHHFDFTVERVVKIPNTSNAHSYLQRRINEQIKWVGPKGLLIVLYNGHAKRTNGGMILFGTSNDVQGVNWTQITHTLNIADCDVVHVLDCCDALSATKGSETVQSEIAREANLQTGDSEYHGKNETLAAGAREERVPAGKASSMKVFAEVLNEMAVKNIKITIHSWQQWIVAKVGRVQTQNGDLRYAEPHYKMNPLRRDPSPALRLKTRDI
;
A
#
# COMPACT_ATOMS: atom_id res chain seq x y z
N MET A 1 -9.17 46.04 -12.37
CA MET A 1 -8.41 44.82 -12.02
C MET A 1 -9.27 44.04 -11.06
N GLU A 2 -9.75 42.87 -11.46
CA GLU A 2 -10.43 41.99 -10.51
C GLU A 2 -9.42 41.54 -9.44
N PRO A 3 -9.81 41.50 -8.16
CA PRO A 3 -8.93 41.01 -7.10
C PRO A 3 -8.53 39.56 -7.44
N ARG A 4 -7.22 39.31 -7.55
CA ARG A 4 -6.73 37.94 -7.74
C ARG A 4 -7.17 37.11 -6.54
N LEU A 5 -7.94 36.07 -6.82
CA LEU A 5 -8.44 35.14 -5.83
C LEU A 5 -7.25 34.34 -5.28
N THR A 6 -6.95 34.51 -4.00
CA THR A 6 -5.82 33.84 -3.34
C THR A 6 -6.30 32.55 -2.66
N PRO A 7 -5.64 31.41 -2.87
CA PRO A 7 -5.92 30.22 -2.07
C PRO A 7 -5.63 30.50 -0.59
N THR A 8 -6.27 29.77 0.31
CA THR A 8 -6.22 30.04 1.76
C THR A 8 -5.81 28.77 2.49
N ALA A 9 -4.90 28.90 3.44
CA ALA A 9 -4.52 27.84 4.35
C ALA A 9 -4.75 28.33 5.78
N LEU A 10 -5.53 27.60 6.57
CA LEU A 10 -5.70 27.85 7.99
C LEU A 10 -4.81 26.87 8.76
N ILE A 11 -3.80 27.42 9.45
CA ILE A 11 -2.81 26.65 10.19
C ILE A 11 -3.09 26.80 11.67
N VAL A 12 -3.72 25.77 12.24
CA VAL A 12 -4.18 25.74 13.61
C VAL A 12 -3.11 25.10 14.49
N SER A 13 -2.73 25.80 15.55
CA SER A 13 -1.67 25.42 16.48
C SER A 13 -2.00 25.78 17.92
N TRP A 14 -1.22 25.22 18.83
CA TRP A 14 -1.25 25.46 20.28
C TRP A 14 -0.04 26.30 20.70
N ALA A 15 -0.02 26.73 21.96
CA ALA A 15 1.10 27.49 22.52
C ALA A 15 2.43 26.71 22.56
N ASP A 16 2.36 25.38 22.62
CA ASP A 16 3.48 24.45 22.67
C ASP A 16 3.77 23.78 21.31
N SER A 17 3.13 24.23 20.23
CA SER A 17 3.38 23.69 18.89
C SER A 17 4.81 23.97 18.40
N PRO A 18 5.37 23.08 17.56
CA PRO A 18 6.63 23.35 16.88
C PRO A 18 6.49 24.59 15.99
N PRO A 19 7.61 25.24 15.63
CA PRO A 19 7.57 26.40 14.75
C PRO A 19 6.99 26.01 13.37
N LEU A 20 5.82 26.58 13.04
CA LEU A 20 5.13 26.34 11.76
C LEU A 20 5.43 27.40 10.69
N GLU A 21 6.32 28.35 10.97
CA GLU A 21 6.70 29.39 10.02
C GLU A 21 7.31 28.85 8.71
N PRO A 22 8.15 27.80 8.73
CA PRO A 22 8.67 27.21 7.48
C PRO A 22 7.55 26.74 6.54
N LEU A 23 6.53 26.07 7.08
CA LEU A 23 5.37 25.60 6.32
C LEU A 23 4.59 26.79 5.74
N ARG A 24 4.37 27.84 6.54
CA ARG A 24 3.68 29.08 6.12
C ARG A 24 4.43 29.81 5.00
N SER A 25 5.75 29.90 5.10
CA SER A 25 6.58 30.53 4.08
C SER A 25 6.51 29.75 2.77
N VAL A 26 6.64 28.42 2.80
CA VAL A 26 6.52 27.61 1.58
C VAL A 26 5.14 27.76 0.91
N LEU A 27 4.05 27.70 1.68
CA LEU A 27 2.70 27.89 1.15
C LEU A 27 2.51 29.29 0.53
N ARG A 28 3.00 30.36 1.17
CA ARG A 28 2.91 31.73 0.64
C ARG A 28 3.78 31.95 -0.60
N GLU A 29 5.05 31.59 -0.49
CA GLU A 29 6.08 31.96 -1.48
C GLU A 29 5.99 31.10 -2.74
N GLN A 30 5.64 29.82 -2.61
CA GLN A 30 5.66 28.87 -3.73
C GLN A 30 4.28 28.63 -4.34
N PHE A 31 3.23 28.70 -3.53
CA PHE A 31 1.86 28.37 -3.96
C PHE A 31 0.88 29.55 -3.86
N GLY A 32 1.35 30.72 -3.41
CA GLY A 32 0.52 31.93 -3.33
C GLY A 32 -0.61 31.86 -2.30
N TYR A 33 -0.53 30.95 -1.32
CA TYR A 33 -1.54 30.82 -0.27
C TYR A 33 -1.51 31.98 0.71
N ASN A 34 -2.67 32.47 1.10
CA ASN A 34 -2.85 33.22 2.34
C ASN A 34 -2.81 32.23 3.53
N ALA A 35 -1.62 31.99 4.08
CA ALA A 35 -1.40 31.08 5.21
C ALA A 35 -1.66 31.77 6.56
N ILE A 36 -2.91 31.67 7.02
CA ILE A 36 -3.43 32.28 8.25
C ILE A 36 -3.06 31.41 9.46
N PRO A 37 -2.19 31.89 10.37
CA PRO A 37 -1.93 31.19 11.61
C PRO A 37 -3.09 31.41 12.58
N LEU A 38 -3.54 30.33 13.22
CA LEU A 38 -4.52 30.38 14.30
C LEU A 38 -3.95 29.69 15.53
N GLN A 39 -3.52 30.47 16.50
CA GLN A 39 -3.21 29.97 17.82
C GLN A 39 -4.50 29.91 18.64
N LEU A 40 -4.92 28.71 19.02
CA LEU A 40 -6.16 28.55 19.76
C LEU A 40 -5.97 28.92 21.24
N PRO A 41 -6.86 29.75 21.83
CA PRO A 41 -6.74 30.18 23.22
C PRO A 41 -7.04 29.05 24.21
N GLU A 42 -6.74 29.27 25.49
CA GLU A 42 -7.00 28.26 26.53
C GLU A 42 -8.49 27.97 26.72
N HIS A 43 -9.35 28.98 26.57
CA HIS A 43 -10.81 28.90 26.72
C HIS A 43 -11.53 29.18 25.40
N ASN A 44 -12.72 28.62 25.21
CA ASN A 44 -13.56 28.82 24.01
C ASN A 44 -12.92 28.37 22.67
N ARG A 45 -12.02 27.39 22.70
CA ARG A 45 -11.30 26.85 21.52
C ARG A 45 -12.21 26.53 20.35
N GLU A 46 -13.30 25.81 20.60
CA GLU A 46 -14.26 25.41 19.57
C GLU A 46 -14.88 26.63 18.87
N GLN A 47 -15.34 27.61 19.65
CA GLN A 47 -15.97 28.80 19.10
C GLN A 47 -14.98 29.65 18.29
N VAL A 48 -13.74 29.76 18.76
CA VAL A 48 -12.67 30.46 18.05
C VAL A 48 -12.30 29.73 16.76
N LEU A 49 -12.14 28.40 16.79
CA LEU A 49 -11.88 27.63 15.58
C LEU A 49 -13.01 27.79 14.56
N LYS A 50 -14.27 27.63 14.99
CA LYS A 50 -15.46 27.79 14.13
C LYS A 50 -15.49 29.17 13.48
N ARG A 51 -15.29 30.24 14.26
CA ARG A 51 -15.28 31.61 13.75
C ARG A 51 -14.13 31.82 12.75
N SER A 52 -12.93 31.38 13.09
CA SER A 52 -11.75 31.53 12.21
C SER A 52 -11.89 30.72 10.94
N LEU A 53 -12.44 29.51 11.02
CA LEU A 53 -12.76 28.68 9.88
C LEU A 53 -13.76 29.41 8.98
N SER A 54 -14.92 29.84 9.50
CA SER A 54 -15.89 30.62 8.72
C SER A 54 -15.27 31.85 8.03
N ASN A 55 -14.42 32.61 8.73
CA ASN A 55 -13.74 33.76 8.15
C ASN A 55 -12.76 33.37 7.04
N ALA A 56 -11.91 32.37 7.28
CA ALA A 56 -10.93 31.89 6.31
C ALA A 56 -11.62 31.36 5.04
N LEU A 57 -12.77 30.72 5.21
CA LEU A 57 -13.57 30.18 4.14
C LEU A 57 -14.27 31.26 3.30
N ILE A 58 -14.79 32.32 3.92
CA ILE A 58 -15.32 33.49 3.20
C ILE A 58 -14.23 34.15 2.34
N THR A 59 -13.00 34.18 2.84
CA THR A 59 -11.87 34.73 2.08
C THR A 59 -11.32 33.79 1.02
N HIS A 60 -11.63 32.49 1.11
CA HIS A 60 -11.17 31.50 0.15
C HIS A 60 -11.96 31.64 -1.15
N SER A 61 -11.23 31.76 -2.25
CA SER A 61 -11.85 32.05 -3.54
C SER A 61 -11.20 31.29 -4.70
N SER A 62 -10.29 30.36 -4.41
CA SER A 62 -9.66 29.55 -5.45
C SER A 62 -10.52 28.32 -5.75
N MET A 63 -10.85 28.11 -7.02
CA MET A 63 -11.42 26.82 -7.48
C MET A 63 -10.34 25.78 -7.82
N ILE A 64 -9.09 26.23 -8.02
CA ILE A 64 -8.02 25.38 -8.54
C ILE A 64 -7.21 24.76 -7.41
N ASN A 65 -6.90 25.57 -6.39
CA ASN A 65 -6.10 25.13 -5.25
C ASN A 65 -7.01 24.80 -4.06
N PRO A 66 -6.81 23.66 -3.38
CA PRO A 66 -7.63 23.29 -2.25
C PRO A 66 -7.45 24.26 -1.08
N PHE A 67 -8.51 24.45 -0.30
CA PHE A 67 -8.37 25.05 1.02
C PHE A 67 -7.61 24.08 1.93
N ILE A 68 -6.54 24.54 2.56
CA ILE A 68 -5.73 23.70 3.45
C ILE A 68 -6.13 23.98 4.90
N LEU A 69 -6.54 22.95 5.63
CA LEU A 69 -6.74 22.99 7.07
C LEU A 69 -5.67 22.13 7.75
N TYR A 70 -4.63 22.76 8.27
CA TYR A 70 -3.60 22.06 9.04
C TYR A 70 -3.92 22.16 10.53
N LEU A 71 -4.04 21.02 11.21
CA LEU A 71 -4.35 20.90 12.63
C LEU A 71 -3.20 20.18 13.33
N TYR A 72 -2.38 20.92 14.09
CA TYR A 72 -1.42 20.31 15.00
C TYR A 72 -2.08 20.02 16.35
N GLY A 73 -1.87 18.85 16.98
CA GLY A 73 -2.39 18.57 18.32
C GLY A 73 -2.26 17.14 18.83
N ASP A 74 -3.09 16.75 19.78
CA ASP A 74 -3.26 15.35 20.21
C ASP A 74 -4.60 14.86 19.62
N SER A 75 -4.72 13.67 19.06
CA SER A 75 -6.04 13.13 18.62
C SER A 75 -6.36 11.83 19.33
N LEU A 76 -7.56 11.72 19.91
CA LEU A 76 -7.89 10.55 20.72
C LEU A 76 -9.26 10.00 20.32
N LYS A 77 -9.30 8.71 19.95
CA LYS A 77 -10.57 7.99 19.77
C LYS A 77 -11.15 7.62 21.13
N ARG A 78 -12.42 7.93 21.36
CA ARG A 78 -13.21 7.38 22.47
C ARG A 78 -14.49 6.80 21.88
N GLN A 79 -14.74 5.50 22.13
CA GLN A 79 -16.02 4.83 21.84
C GLN A 79 -16.49 4.86 20.36
N GLY A 80 -15.60 4.58 19.40
CA GLY A 80 -16.02 4.39 18.00
C GLY A 80 -16.33 5.69 17.22
N GLN A 81 -16.28 6.86 17.84
CA GLN A 81 -16.47 8.15 17.17
C GLN A 81 -15.12 8.85 16.92
N SER A 82 -14.95 9.42 15.72
CA SER A 82 -13.80 10.26 15.36
C SER A 82 -13.92 11.62 16.05
N ARG A 83 -13.21 11.80 17.17
CA ARG A 83 -13.14 13.07 17.90
C ARG A 83 -11.72 13.61 17.84
N LEU A 84 -11.60 14.91 17.54
CA LEU A 84 -10.35 15.66 17.67
C LEU A 84 -10.21 16.12 19.12
N LEU A 85 -9.06 15.83 19.73
CA LEU A 85 -8.77 16.29 21.08
C LEU A 85 -8.03 17.62 21.03
N LEU A 86 -8.72 18.70 21.37
CA LEU A 86 -8.11 20.02 21.47
C LEU A 86 -7.49 20.16 22.88
N LYS A 87 -6.27 19.65 23.06
CA LYS A 87 -5.60 19.54 24.37
C LYS A 87 -4.76 20.78 24.72
N ASN A 88 -4.77 21.14 26.01
CA ASN A 88 -3.65 21.75 26.74
C ASN A 88 -3.82 21.35 28.22
N GLY A 89 -3.08 20.34 28.69
CA GLY A 89 -3.18 19.81 30.06
C GLY A 89 -4.55 19.20 30.40
N ASP A 90 -4.99 19.38 31.65
CA ASP A 90 -6.23 18.82 32.24
C ASP A 90 -7.53 19.41 31.65
N ASN A 91 -7.45 20.55 30.95
CA ASN A 91 -8.59 21.23 30.33
C ASN A 91 -8.72 20.86 28.84
N SER A 92 -8.82 19.57 28.55
CA SER A 92 -8.99 19.08 27.19
C SER A 92 -10.44 19.26 26.71
N VAL A 93 -10.62 19.88 25.53
CA VAL A 93 -11.93 19.97 24.87
C VAL A 93 -11.96 18.95 23.74
N PHE A 94 -13.02 18.15 23.66
CA PHE A 94 -13.25 17.27 22.52
C PHE A 94 -14.07 18.01 21.48
N MET A 95 -13.55 18.08 20.26
CA MET A 95 -14.31 18.50 19.11
C MET A 95 -14.72 17.27 18.33
N ASP A 96 -16.02 17.15 18.05
CA ASP A 96 -16.52 16.14 17.14
C ASP A 96 -16.10 16.54 15.71
N TRP A 97 -15.15 15.77 15.15
CA TRP A 97 -14.62 16.04 13.81
C TRP A 97 -15.72 15.89 12.76
N LEU A 98 -16.56 14.87 12.88
CA LEU A 98 -17.63 14.61 11.94
C LEU A 98 -18.63 15.77 11.97
N LYS A 99 -18.95 16.27 13.16
CA LYS A 99 -19.80 17.45 13.32
C LYS A 99 -19.17 18.71 12.73
N LEU A 100 -17.88 18.98 13.01
CA LEU A 100 -17.16 20.13 12.41
C LEU A 100 -17.21 20.02 10.89
N ARG A 101 -16.99 18.81 10.37
CA ARG A 101 -16.99 18.54 8.95
C ARG A 101 -18.37 18.80 8.32
N GLN A 102 -19.40 18.13 8.81
CA GLN A 102 -20.77 18.26 8.29
C GLN A 102 -21.35 19.67 8.45
N GLU A 103 -21.06 20.34 9.57
CA GLU A 103 -21.64 21.66 9.83
C GLU A 103 -20.94 22.78 9.06
N TYR A 104 -19.65 22.64 8.77
CA TYR A 104 -18.80 23.72 8.23
C TYR A 104 -18.05 23.37 6.96
N ILE A 105 -17.46 22.18 6.86
CA ILE A 105 -16.55 21.79 5.79
C ILE A 105 -17.30 21.32 4.54
N ASP A 106 -18.25 20.39 4.68
CA ASP A 106 -18.91 19.76 3.52
C ASP A 106 -19.79 20.75 2.73
N LYS A 107 -20.22 21.83 3.38
CA LYS A 107 -21.10 22.87 2.80
C LYS A 107 -20.41 23.82 1.83
N LEU A 108 -19.10 23.70 1.62
CA LEU A 108 -18.30 24.80 1.09
C LEU A 108 -18.17 24.83 -0.43
N GLY A 109 -18.50 23.76 -1.13
CA GLY A 109 -18.45 23.73 -2.59
C GLY A 109 -17.03 23.81 -3.18
N PHE A 110 -15.97 23.61 -2.39
CA PHE A 110 -14.58 23.60 -2.84
C PHE A 110 -13.78 22.45 -2.21
N ASN A 111 -12.68 22.08 -2.89
CA ASN A 111 -11.80 21.01 -2.43
C ASN A 111 -11.04 21.44 -1.17
N ILE A 112 -10.95 20.53 -0.20
CA ILE A 112 -10.37 20.79 1.11
C ILE A 112 -9.37 19.69 1.43
N LEU A 113 -8.14 20.08 1.74
CA LEU A 113 -7.11 19.18 2.26
C LEU A 113 -6.95 19.43 3.76
N VAL A 114 -7.36 18.46 4.56
CA VAL A 114 -7.21 18.46 6.02
C VAL A 114 -5.94 17.70 6.37
N ILE A 115 -5.03 18.33 7.08
CA ILE A 115 -3.79 17.71 7.55
C ILE A 115 -3.85 17.62 9.08
N LEU A 116 -3.95 16.41 9.61
CA LEU A 116 -4.01 16.14 11.04
C LEU A 116 -2.61 15.75 11.55
N ASP A 117 -1.87 16.72 12.07
CA ASP A 117 -0.57 16.51 12.69
C ASP A 117 -0.74 16.23 14.19
N CYS A 118 -1.14 14.98 14.48
CA CYS A 118 -1.61 14.60 15.80
C CYS A 118 -0.70 13.60 16.52
N ASN A 119 -0.49 13.82 17.81
CA ASN A 119 0.42 13.04 18.65
C ASN A 119 -0.11 11.67 19.10
N HIS A 120 -1.42 11.46 19.05
CA HIS A 120 -2.07 10.27 19.55
C HIS A 120 -2.82 9.60 18.40
N LYS A 121 -2.89 8.26 18.42
CA LYS A 121 -3.48 7.46 17.33
C LYS A 121 -4.85 8.03 16.92
N VAL A 122 -4.96 8.55 15.70
CA VAL A 122 -6.23 8.47 14.97
C VAL A 122 -6.42 6.98 14.72
N VAL A 123 -7.04 6.26 15.66
CA VAL A 123 -7.40 4.86 15.45
C VAL A 123 -8.47 4.87 14.37
N GLN A 124 -8.04 4.69 13.11
CA GLN A 124 -8.93 4.37 12.00
C GLN A 124 -9.90 3.30 12.49
N THR A 125 -11.16 3.41 12.09
CA THR A 125 -12.09 2.30 12.20
C THR A 125 -11.50 1.10 11.43
N MET A 126 -10.79 0.21 12.14
CA MET A 126 -10.46 -1.18 11.78
C MET A 126 -9.71 -1.47 10.46
N MET A 127 -8.85 -0.57 10.00
CA MET A 127 -7.96 -0.79 8.85
C MET A 127 -6.58 -0.21 9.16
N ASP A 128 -5.56 -1.07 9.31
CA ASP A 128 -4.18 -0.65 9.56
C ASP A 128 -3.47 -0.31 8.24
N ARG A 129 -3.04 0.97 8.15
CA ARG A 129 -1.90 1.59 7.44
C ARG A 129 -2.33 2.82 6.62
N TYR A 130 -1.92 3.97 7.14
CA TYR A 130 -1.90 5.34 6.58
C TYR A 130 -3.21 5.88 6.00
N PRO A 131 -3.81 6.92 6.60
CA PRO A 131 -5.10 7.44 6.18
C PRO A 131 -4.89 8.52 5.11
N ILE A 132 -5.20 8.17 3.87
CA ILE A 132 -6.20 9.00 3.20
C ILE A 132 -7.51 8.40 3.69
N LEU A 133 -8.21 9.06 4.62
CA LEU A 133 -9.64 8.75 4.75
C LEU A 133 -10.23 9.12 3.39
N GLU A 134 -10.89 8.16 2.76
CA GLU A 134 -11.42 8.15 1.39
C GLU A 134 -11.84 9.53 0.87
N ASP A 135 -11.82 9.71 -0.47
CA ASP A 135 -12.53 10.81 -1.14
C ASP A 135 -14.02 10.69 -0.77
N ASP A 136 -14.40 11.22 0.38
CA ASP A 136 -15.77 11.16 0.88
C ASP A 136 -16.50 12.33 0.25
N MET A 137 -16.88 12.12 -1.01
CA MET A 137 -17.77 13.02 -1.71
C MET A 137 -19.12 12.93 -1.03
N ASP A 138 -19.51 14.00 -0.32
CA ASP A 138 -20.92 14.20 -0.04
C ASP A 138 -21.63 14.22 -1.40
N PRO A 139 -22.56 13.29 -1.70
CA PRO A 139 -23.22 13.22 -3.00
C PRO A 139 -24.00 14.50 -3.35
N GLN A 140 -24.20 15.40 -2.38
CA GLN A 140 -24.82 16.71 -2.58
C GLN A 140 -23.80 17.85 -2.80
N SER A 141 -22.50 17.60 -2.62
CA SER A 141 -21.43 18.60 -2.69
C SER A 141 -20.41 18.22 -3.76
N ASN A 142 -20.06 19.16 -4.64
CA ASN A 142 -18.94 18.98 -5.58
C ASN A 142 -17.56 19.12 -4.90
N SER A 143 -17.52 19.10 -3.57
CA SER A 143 -16.32 19.31 -2.76
C SER A 143 -15.66 17.97 -2.47
N ILE A 144 -14.36 17.87 -2.73
CA ILE A 144 -13.55 16.74 -2.28
C ILE A 144 -12.90 17.12 -0.95
N VAL A 145 -13.21 16.40 0.13
CA VAL A 145 -12.53 16.54 1.43
C VAL A 145 -11.55 15.39 1.58
N GLN A 146 -10.25 15.69 1.50
CA GLN A 146 -9.19 14.70 1.73
C GLN A 146 -8.57 14.92 3.10
N VAL A 147 -8.36 13.85 3.84
CA VAL A 147 -7.75 13.89 5.17
C VAL A 147 -6.43 13.15 5.15
N LEU A 148 -5.34 13.87 5.41
CA LEU A 148 -4.01 13.34 5.60
C LEU A 148 -3.66 13.35 7.10
N VAL A 149 -3.32 12.21 7.68
CA VAL A 149 -2.86 12.16 9.09
C VAL A 149 -1.35 11.96 9.15
N ALA A 150 -0.69 12.72 10.02
CA ALA A 150 0.73 12.58 10.28
C ALA A 150 1.08 11.17 10.77
N PRO A 151 2.18 10.60 10.26
CA PRO A 151 2.65 9.30 10.68
C PRO A 151 3.23 9.35 12.10
N GLU A 152 3.10 8.23 12.82
CA GLU A 152 3.77 8.00 14.11
C GLU A 152 5.30 8.09 14.00
N PHE A 153 5.84 7.84 12.80
CA PHE A 153 7.28 7.80 12.52
C PHE A 153 8.00 9.16 12.62
N SER A 154 7.29 10.27 12.41
CA SER A 154 7.84 11.63 12.66
C SER A 154 8.37 11.78 14.09
N LYS A 155 7.82 11.01 15.03
CA LYS A 155 8.24 10.96 16.42
C LYS A 155 9.47 10.10 16.67
N GLN A 156 9.70 9.07 15.86
CA GLN A 156 10.81 8.13 16.03
C GLN A 156 12.13 8.70 15.53
N ASN A 157 12.09 9.47 14.44
CA ASN A 157 13.28 10.12 13.87
C ASN A 157 13.55 11.53 14.42
N GLY A 158 12.70 12.04 15.33
CA GLY A 158 12.85 13.36 15.94
C GLY A 158 12.56 14.56 15.03
N THR A 159 12.16 14.32 13.78
CA THR A 159 11.80 15.38 12.82
C THR A 159 10.29 15.65 12.86
N PRO A 160 9.85 16.85 13.28
CA PRO A 160 8.42 17.19 13.28
C PRO A 160 7.79 17.01 11.89
N PHE A 161 6.57 16.48 11.83
CA PHE A 161 5.91 16.21 10.55
C PHE A 161 5.71 17.49 9.70
N ALA A 162 5.50 18.64 10.34
CA ALA A 162 5.54 19.95 9.67
C ALA A 162 6.79 20.19 8.81
N HIS A 163 7.96 19.70 9.22
CA HIS A 163 9.19 19.81 8.42
C HIS A 163 9.13 18.89 7.20
N VAL A 164 8.65 17.65 7.37
CA VAL A 164 8.45 16.71 6.26
C VAL A 164 7.50 17.32 5.22
N LEU A 165 6.39 17.90 5.65
CA LEU A 165 5.45 18.61 4.77
C LEU A 165 6.11 19.77 4.03
N THR A 166 6.89 20.58 4.76
CA THR A 166 7.59 21.74 4.20
C THR A 166 8.55 21.30 3.09
N ASP A 167 9.35 20.26 3.33
CA ASP A 167 10.30 19.77 2.35
C ASP A 167 9.63 19.06 1.16
N THR A 168 8.53 18.36 1.41
CA THR A 168 7.72 17.73 0.37
C THR A 168 7.12 18.79 -0.56
N LEU A 169 6.53 19.84 0.01
CA LEU A 169 5.97 20.94 -0.77
C LEU A 169 7.02 21.59 -1.67
N ARG A 170 8.23 21.82 -1.15
CA ARG A 170 9.36 22.36 -1.94
C ARG A 170 9.71 21.47 -3.13
N GLU A 171 9.76 20.16 -2.92
CA GLU A 171 10.10 19.22 -3.98
C GLU A 171 9.00 19.14 -5.05
N VAL A 172 7.73 19.13 -4.64
CA VAL A 172 6.59 19.19 -5.56
C VAL A 172 6.61 20.46 -6.41
N THR A 173 7.01 21.61 -5.84
CA THR A 173 7.22 22.83 -6.64
C THR A 173 8.37 22.72 -7.63
N MET A 174 9.45 22.00 -7.27
CA MET A 174 10.58 21.81 -8.19
C MET A 174 10.27 20.85 -9.33
N SER A 175 9.38 19.88 -9.12
CA SER A 175 9.00 18.88 -10.12
C SER A 175 7.80 19.31 -10.98
N SER A 176 6.94 20.20 -10.48
CA SER A 176 5.75 20.69 -11.18
C SER A 176 5.98 22.06 -11.83
N SER A 177 5.61 22.21 -13.11
CA SER A 177 5.54 23.51 -13.76
C SER A 177 4.34 24.35 -13.34
N SER A 178 3.44 23.79 -12.51
CA SER A 178 2.21 24.43 -12.05
C SER A 178 2.30 24.82 -10.58
N ALA A 179 1.85 26.02 -10.23
CA ALA A 179 1.69 26.48 -8.84
C ALA A 179 0.46 25.86 -8.14
N THR A 180 -0.03 24.74 -8.65
CA THR A 180 -1.20 24.03 -8.14
C THR A 180 -0.75 22.81 -7.36
N ILE A 181 -1.31 22.62 -6.16
CA ILE A 181 -1.07 21.41 -5.38
C ILE A 181 -2.00 20.33 -5.93
N ASP A 182 -1.46 19.40 -6.72
CA ASP A 182 -2.14 18.13 -6.96
C ASP A 182 -2.04 17.31 -5.66
N ILE A 183 -3.19 17.11 -5.00
CA ILE A 183 -3.21 16.49 -3.68
C ILE A 183 -2.74 15.04 -3.74
N ARG A 184 -2.96 14.33 -4.85
CA ARG A 184 -2.54 12.92 -4.99
C ARG A 184 -1.02 12.82 -5.10
N ASP A 185 -0.42 13.65 -5.94
CA ASP A 185 1.03 13.70 -6.08
C ASP A 185 1.69 14.14 -4.76
N PHE A 186 1.10 15.12 -4.08
CA PHE A 186 1.56 15.59 -2.78
C PHE A 186 1.52 14.48 -1.72
N VAL A 187 0.42 13.74 -1.62
CA VAL A 187 0.31 12.63 -0.65
C VAL A 187 1.27 11.49 -0.98
N ALA A 188 1.41 11.13 -2.26
CA ALA A 188 2.35 10.11 -2.70
C ALA A 188 3.81 10.47 -2.34
N GLU A 189 4.18 11.74 -2.50
CA GLU A 189 5.51 12.24 -2.17
C GLU A 189 5.77 12.26 -0.66
N ILE A 190 4.77 12.63 0.14
CA ILE A 190 4.84 12.53 1.61
C ILE A 190 5.09 11.09 2.03
N GLN A 191 4.34 10.14 1.47
CA GLN A 191 4.52 8.72 1.76
C GLN A 191 5.94 8.26 1.41
N ARG A 192 6.43 8.62 0.21
CA ARG A 192 7.79 8.30 -0.23
C ARG A 192 8.87 8.74 0.76
N ARG A 193 8.70 9.91 1.40
CA ARG A 193 9.65 10.49 2.36
C ARG A 193 9.54 9.95 3.78
N LEU A 194 8.36 9.46 4.15
CA LEU A 194 8.09 8.93 5.48
C LEU A 194 8.46 7.46 5.64
N GLU A 195 8.64 6.75 4.52
CA GLU A 195 9.23 5.43 4.55
C GLU A 195 10.59 5.51 5.25
N PRO A 196 10.79 4.76 6.35
CA PRO A 196 12.12 4.56 6.87
C PRO A 196 12.99 4.11 5.70
N SER A 197 14.23 4.56 5.63
CA SER A 197 15.29 3.78 5.00
C SER A 197 15.48 2.48 5.79
N SER A 198 14.43 1.66 5.86
CA SER A 198 14.50 0.32 6.39
C SER A 198 15.57 -0.35 5.53
N SER A 199 16.55 -0.96 6.19
CA SER A 199 17.64 -1.68 5.52
C SER A 199 17.16 -2.87 4.68
N THR A 200 15.84 -3.08 4.62
CA THR A 200 15.16 -4.09 3.83
C THR A 200 14.42 -3.39 2.71
N GLU A 201 15.14 -3.13 1.61
CA GLU A 201 14.53 -2.61 0.40
C GLU A 201 13.34 -3.52 0.01
N PRO A 202 12.12 -2.97 -0.14
CA PRO A 202 10.99 -3.74 -0.65
C PRO A 202 11.33 -4.30 -2.02
N PHE A 203 10.76 -5.47 -2.35
CA PHE A 203 10.95 -6.08 -3.65
C PHE A 203 10.65 -5.09 -4.77
N SER A 204 11.52 -5.00 -5.78
CA SER A 204 11.34 -4.12 -6.92
C SER A 204 11.30 -4.94 -8.20
N LEU A 205 10.15 -4.88 -8.89
CA LEU A 205 9.96 -5.42 -10.24
C LEU A 205 10.78 -4.63 -11.29
N ARG A 206 11.14 -3.38 -10.96
CA ARG A 206 11.90 -2.49 -11.84
C ARG A 206 12.79 -1.53 -11.02
N SER A 207 14.11 -1.73 -11.06
CA SER A 207 15.11 -0.81 -10.52
C SER A 207 15.22 0.45 -11.40
N THR A 208 15.65 1.59 -10.84
CA THR A 208 15.94 2.80 -11.62
C THR A 208 17.05 2.53 -12.65
N ARG A 209 17.04 3.28 -13.77
CA ARG A 209 18.00 3.14 -14.89
C ARG A 209 19.47 3.28 -14.45
N GLU A 210 19.72 4.04 -13.39
CA GLU A 210 21.07 4.23 -12.82
C GLU A 210 21.60 2.96 -12.12
N ASN A 211 20.73 2.18 -11.48
CA ASN A 211 21.13 0.90 -10.86
C ASN A 211 21.50 -0.15 -11.90
N LEU A 212 20.83 -0.15 -13.07
CA LEU A 212 21.08 -1.13 -14.14
C LEU A 212 22.46 -1.01 -14.77
N MET A 213 23.01 0.21 -14.88
CA MET A 213 24.37 0.38 -15.39
C MET A 213 25.40 -0.17 -14.39
N LEU A 214 25.22 0.07 -13.09
CA LEU A 214 26.17 -0.35 -12.06
C LEU A 214 26.22 -1.87 -11.86
N THR A 215 25.09 -2.57 -11.98
CA THR A 215 25.08 -4.06 -11.95
C THR A 215 25.63 -4.68 -13.23
N ALA A 216 25.34 -4.11 -14.41
CA ALA A 216 25.86 -4.63 -15.67
C ALA A 216 27.39 -4.58 -15.76
N PHE A 217 28.03 -3.52 -15.23
CA PHE A 217 29.49 -3.38 -15.24
C PHE A 217 30.23 -4.19 -14.17
N SER A 218 29.52 -4.83 -13.22
CA SER A 218 30.15 -5.63 -12.16
C SER A 218 30.07 -7.15 -12.37
N HIS A 219 29.36 -7.61 -13.41
CA HIS A 219 29.15 -9.05 -13.68
C HIS A 219 29.90 -9.56 -14.92
N GLU A 220 30.63 -8.72 -15.64
CA GLU A 220 31.35 -9.13 -16.86
C GLU A 220 32.76 -9.70 -16.61
N GLU A 221 33.20 -9.90 -15.36
CA GLU A 221 34.60 -10.31 -15.08
C GLU A 221 34.82 -11.69 -14.46
N GLN A 222 33.81 -12.52 -14.19
CA GLN A 222 34.07 -13.85 -13.62
C GLN A 222 33.19 -15.00 -14.18
N VAL A 223 33.91 -15.95 -14.78
CA VAL A 223 33.54 -17.34 -15.14
C VAL A 223 32.90 -17.52 -16.54
N ILE A 224 33.77 -17.60 -17.55
CA ILE A 224 33.51 -18.33 -18.79
C ILE A 224 33.81 -19.82 -18.50
N SER A 225 32.79 -20.67 -18.53
CA SER A 225 32.91 -22.13 -18.49
C SER A 225 32.04 -22.74 -19.61
N ASP A 226 32.62 -23.68 -20.34
CA ASP A 226 32.20 -24.20 -21.65
C ASP A 226 31.00 -25.17 -21.65
N ASP A 227 29.88 -24.86 -20.97
CA ASP A 227 28.63 -25.63 -21.11
C ASP A 227 27.54 -24.84 -21.84
N ILE A 228 27.73 -24.74 -23.15
CA ILE A 228 26.88 -24.03 -24.11
C ILE A 228 25.78 -24.98 -24.59
N TRP A 229 24.68 -25.18 -23.84
CA TRP A 229 23.39 -25.59 -24.45
C TRP A 229 22.12 -25.18 -23.71
N HIS A 230 22.18 -24.55 -22.53
CA HIS A 230 21.02 -23.88 -21.91
C HIS A 230 21.47 -22.54 -21.34
N TYR A 231 21.74 -21.56 -22.20
CA TYR A 231 21.88 -20.19 -21.71
C TYR A 231 20.52 -19.78 -21.13
N PRO A 232 20.40 -19.54 -19.81
CA PRO A 232 19.22 -18.86 -19.30
C PRO A 232 19.17 -17.53 -20.04
N ARG A 233 18.01 -17.15 -20.60
CA ARG A 233 17.77 -15.76 -20.96
C ARG A 233 18.01 -14.96 -19.69
N ILE A 234 19.21 -14.39 -19.54
CA ILE A 234 19.48 -13.38 -18.53
C ILE A 234 18.52 -12.26 -18.89
N SER A 235 17.53 -12.02 -18.01
CA SER A 235 16.54 -10.98 -18.25
C SER A 235 17.29 -9.68 -18.51
N ARG A 236 17.01 -9.06 -19.66
CA ARG A 236 17.74 -7.86 -20.09
C ARG A 236 17.40 -6.63 -19.25
N ASN A 237 16.46 -6.72 -18.29
CA ASN A 237 15.92 -5.55 -17.62
C ASN A 237 15.63 -5.72 -16.11
N ALA A 238 16.06 -4.70 -15.37
CA ALA A 238 15.48 -4.08 -14.18
C ALA A 238 15.31 -4.87 -12.87
N SER A 239 15.70 -6.14 -12.77
CA SER A 239 15.62 -6.88 -11.49
C SER A 239 17.00 -7.28 -10.98
N ASN A 240 17.19 -7.25 -9.66
CA ASN A 240 18.40 -7.79 -9.01
C ASN A 240 18.44 -9.33 -9.01
N TYR A 241 17.45 -9.99 -9.61
CA TYR A 241 17.30 -11.44 -9.63
C TYR A 241 17.97 -12.03 -10.87
N VAL A 242 18.67 -13.14 -10.66
CA VAL A 242 19.30 -13.90 -11.76
C VAL A 242 18.23 -14.54 -12.66
N ARG A 243 17.08 -14.89 -12.07
CA ARG A 243 15.93 -15.49 -12.75
C ARG A 243 14.63 -15.00 -12.14
N VAL A 244 13.64 -14.74 -12.98
CA VAL A 244 12.27 -14.44 -12.55
C VAL A 244 11.32 -15.37 -13.29
N SER A 245 10.57 -16.19 -12.55
CA SER A 245 9.51 -17.06 -13.08
C SER A 245 8.14 -16.57 -12.63
N VAL A 246 7.18 -16.54 -13.54
CA VAL A 246 5.77 -16.31 -13.24
C VAL A 246 5.01 -17.61 -13.46
N LEU A 247 4.38 -18.13 -12.40
CA LEU A 247 3.62 -19.37 -12.39
C LEU A 247 2.12 -19.07 -12.25
N PRO A 248 1.39 -18.90 -13.36
CA PRO A 248 -0.07 -18.78 -13.33
C PRO A 248 -0.73 -20.13 -13.04
N ILE A 249 -1.65 -20.14 -12.07
CA ILE A 249 -2.35 -21.33 -11.60
C ILE A 249 -3.86 -21.08 -11.59
N THR A 250 -4.61 -22.02 -12.16
CA THR A 250 -6.06 -22.11 -11.99
C THR A 250 -6.49 -23.57 -12.03
N TRP A 251 -7.77 -23.86 -11.85
CA TRP A 251 -8.27 -25.23 -11.96
C TRP A 251 -8.54 -25.61 -13.42
N ALA A 252 -8.44 -26.90 -13.72
CA ALA A 252 -8.83 -27.43 -15.03
C ALA A 252 -10.32 -27.20 -15.33
N LYS A 253 -11.15 -27.06 -14.29
CA LYS A 253 -12.55 -26.68 -14.37
C LYS A 253 -12.80 -25.62 -13.31
N VAL A 254 -13.22 -24.43 -13.75
CA VAL A 254 -13.68 -23.34 -12.89
C VAL A 254 -15.12 -23.01 -13.27
N ASP A 255 -16.00 -22.82 -12.30
CA ASP A 255 -17.37 -22.35 -12.54
C ASP A 255 -17.48 -20.83 -12.32
N GLY A 256 -18.23 -20.16 -13.19
CA GLY A 256 -18.62 -18.75 -13.05
C GLY A 256 -17.88 -17.76 -13.94
N TRP A 257 -16.63 -18.03 -14.37
CA TRP A 257 -15.85 -17.15 -15.25
C TRP A 257 -14.65 -17.84 -15.92
N ASP A 258 -13.97 -17.10 -16.80
CA ASP A 258 -12.75 -17.53 -17.49
C ASP A 258 -11.49 -17.05 -16.76
N ALA A 259 -11.12 -17.80 -15.71
CA ALA A 259 -9.94 -17.51 -14.90
C ALA A 259 -8.62 -17.56 -15.71
N GLU A 260 -8.58 -18.32 -16.81
CA GLU A 260 -7.38 -18.44 -17.65
C GLU A 260 -7.15 -17.17 -18.46
N SER A 261 -8.20 -16.62 -19.06
CA SER A 261 -8.12 -15.36 -19.79
C SER A 261 -7.64 -14.22 -18.88
N GLU A 262 -8.15 -14.13 -17.65
CA GLU A 262 -7.75 -13.09 -16.69
C GLU A 262 -6.30 -13.24 -16.23
N LEU A 263 -5.83 -14.47 -16.00
CA LEU A 263 -4.42 -14.73 -15.72
C LEU A 263 -3.54 -14.35 -16.92
N THR A 264 -4.00 -14.65 -18.14
CA THR A 264 -3.27 -14.34 -19.38
C THR A 264 -3.03 -12.84 -19.52
N GLU A 265 -4.06 -12.00 -19.28
CA GLU A 265 -3.92 -10.54 -19.32
C GLU A 265 -2.82 -10.03 -18.37
N LEU A 266 -2.76 -10.56 -17.15
CA LEU A 266 -1.73 -10.17 -16.18
C LEU A 266 -0.34 -10.70 -16.56
N THR A 267 -0.26 -11.94 -17.07
CA THR A 267 1.03 -12.52 -17.48
C THR A 267 1.59 -11.84 -18.72
N ASP A 268 0.75 -11.35 -19.63
CA ASP A 268 1.19 -10.57 -20.78
C ASP A 268 1.92 -9.32 -20.32
N VAL A 269 1.47 -8.66 -19.26
CA VAL A 269 2.15 -7.49 -18.69
C VAL A 269 3.53 -7.88 -18.14
N PHE A 270 3.65 -9.01 -17.44
CA PHE A 270 4.93 -9.52 -16.94
C PHE A 270 5.92 -9.85 -18.07
N GLU A 271 5.45 -10.49 -19.14
CA GLU A 271 6.28 -10.85 -20.28
C GLU A 271 6.70 -9.60 -21.07
N HIS A 272 5.75 -8.74 -21.44
CA HIS A 272 6.00 -7.62 -22.36
C HIS A 272 6.80 -6.46 -21.74
N HIS A 273 6.59 -6.16 -20.44
CA HIS A 273 7.23 -5.00 -19.81
C HIS A 273 8.48 -5.33 -19.01
N PHE A 274 8.63 -6.58 -18.57
CA PHE A 274 9.71 -6.98 -17.65
C PHE A 274 10.59 -8.11 -18.17
N ASP A 275 10.28 -8.69 -19.34
CA ASP A 275 11.00 -9.83 -19.92
C ASP A 275 11.08 -11.02 -18.95
N PHE A 276 10.06 -11.22 -18.11
CA PHE A 276 10.01 -12.34 -17.17
C PHE A 276 9.71 -13.66 -17.88
N THR A 277 10.20 -14.77 -17.30
CA THR A 277 9.83 -16.09 -17.81
C THR A 277 8.43 -16.44 -17.31
N VAL A 278 7.46 -16.48 -18.21
CA VAL A 278 6.07 -16.85 -17.88
C VAL A 278 5.85 -18.32 -18.23
N GLU A 279 5.45 -19.12 -17.24
CA GLU A 279 5.05 -20.50 -17.44
C GLU A 279 3.66 -20.59 -18.06
N ARG A 280 3.39 -21.70 -18.75
CA ARG A 280 2.02 -22.00 -19.19
C ARG A 280 1.11 -22.13 -17.97
N VAL A 281 -0.14 -21.66 -18.11
CA VAL A 281 -1.17 -21.76 -17.07
C VAL A 281 -1.30 -23.18 -16.55
N VAL A 282 -0.92 -23.38 -15.29
CA VAL A 282 -1.00 -24.68 -14.62
C VAL A 282 -2.45 -24.94 -14.24
N LYS A 283 -3.03 -25.97 -14.86
CA LYS A 283 -4.36 -26.46 -14.55
C LYS A 283 -4.31 -27.51 -13.44
N ILE A 284 -4.83 -27.18 -12.26
CA ILE A 284 -4.99 -28.12 -11.16
C ILE A 284 -6.07 -29.15 -11.56
N PRO A 285 -5.77 -30.46 -11.53
CA PRO A 285 -6.75 -31.47 -11.89
C PRO A 285 -7.83 -31.60 -10.81
N ASN A 286 -9.10 -31.77 -11.21
CA ASN A 286 -10.22 -32.05 -10.30
C ASN A 286 -10.21 -33.53 -9.86
N THR A 287 -9.16 -33.95 -9.16
CA THR A 287 -8.95 -35.34 -8.72
C THR A 287 -8.37 -35.36 -7.30
N SER A 288 -8.35 -36.53 -6.66
CA SER A 288 -7.77 -36.70 -5.33
C SER A 288 -6.27 -36.39 -5.27
N ASN A 289 -5.60 -36.34 -6.42
CA ASN A 289 -4.18 -36.01 -6.54
C ASN A 289 -3.91 -34.50 -6.74
N ALA A 290 -4.94 -33.64 -6.70
CA ALA A 290 -4.81 -32.19 -6.93
C ALA A 290 -3.71 -31.53 -6.11
N HIS A 291 -3.68 -31.84 -4.80
CA HIS A 291 -2.71 -31.25 -3.88
C HIS A 291 -1.27 -31.69 -4.22
N SER A 292 -1.03 -33.00 -4.31
CA SER A 292 0.29 -33.54 -4.66
C SER A 292 0.78 -33.06 -6.04
N TYR A 293 -0.15 -32.91 -6.99
CA TYR A 293 0.16 -32.35 -8.30
C TYR A 293 0.65 -30.91 -8.19
N LEU A 294 -0.09 -30.03 -7.49
CA LEU A 294 0.30 -28.63 -7.36
C LEU A 294 1.60 -28.48 -6.56
N GLN A 295 1.73 -29.19 -5.45
CA GLN A 295 2.94 -29.20 -4.61
C GLN A 295 4.18 -29.56 -5.43
N ARG A 296 4.08 -30.59 -6.29
CA ARG A 296 5.17 -30.98 -7.18
C ARG A 296 5.55 -29.86 -8.15
N ARG A 297 4.56 -29.21 -8.77
CA ARG A 297 4.79 -28.10 -9.72
C ARG A 297 5.44 -26.89 -9.03
N ILE A 298 5.02 -26.55 -7.82
CA ILE A 298 5.64 -25.49 -7.01
C ILE A 298 7.11 -25.85 -6.69
N ASN A 299 7.38 -27.08 -6.23
CA ASN A 299 8.73 -27.53 -5.92
C ASN A 299 9.66 -27.53 -7.15
N GLU A 300 9.14 -27.91 -8.31
CA GLU A 300 9.88 -27.82 -9.58
C GLU A 300 10.26 -26.38 -9.91
N GLN A 301 9.33 -25.44 -9.72
CA GLN A 301 9.56 -24.02 -9.99
C GLN A 301 10.52 -23.36 -9.01
N ILE A 302 10.41 -23.66 -7.71
CA ILE A 302 11.39 -23.19 -6.70
C ILE A 302 12.80 -23.62 -7.11
N LYS A 303 12.99 -24.91 -7.46
CA LYS A 303 14.28 -25.44 -7.91
C LYS A 303 14.79 -24.78 -9.20
N TRP A 304 13.91 -24.48 -10.13
CA TRP A 304 14.28 -23.83 -11.40
C TRP A 304 14.74 -22.37 -11.18
N VAL A 305 14.02 -21.65 -10.32
CA VAL A 305 14.32 -20.25 -9.96
C VAL A 305 15.62 -20.15 -9.17
N GLY A 306 15.76 -20.95 -8.11
CA GLY A 306 16.96 -21.06 -7.27
C GLY A 306 17.25 -19.86 -6.35
N PRO A 307 18.32 -19.91 -5.53
CA PRO A 307 18.52 -19.02 -4.37
C PRO A 307 18.63 -17.50 -4.60
N LYS A 308 18.79 -17.07 -5.85
CA LYS A 308 18.89 -15.66 -6.25
C LYS A 308 17.84 -15.28 -7.28
N GLY A 309 16.80 -16.09 -7.37
CA GLY A 309 15.69 -15.86 -8.25
C GLY A 309 14.44 -15.39 -7.51
N LEU A 310 13.44 -15.01 -8.30
CA LEU A 310 12.11 -14.68 -7.85
C LEU A 310 11.10 -15.64 -8.48
N LEU A 311 10.23 -16.19 -7.65
CA LEU A 311 9.04 -16.91 -8.08
C LEU A 311 7.78 -16.07 -7.80
N ILE A 312 7.08 -15.66 -8.87
CA ILE A 312 5.78 -15.01 -8.79
C ILE A 312 4.70 -16.06 -9.03
N VAL A 313 3.90 -16.37 -8.02
CA VAL A 313 2.80 -17.34 -8.12
C VAL A 313 1.48 -16.60 -8.25
N LEU A 314 0.77 -16.77 -9.36
CA LEU A 314 -0.54 -16.15 -9.58
C LEU A 314 -1.64 -17.21 -9.42
N TYR A 315 -2.65 -16.94 -8.61
CA TYR A 315 -3.80 -17.83 -8.47
C TYR A 315 -5.11 -17.10 -8.70
N ASN A 316 -5.94 -17.66 -9.60
CA ASN A 316 -7.32 -17.22 -9.83
C ASN A 316 -8.25 -18.44 -9.80
N GLY A 317 -9.23 -18.42 -8.89
CA GLY A 317 -10.19 -19.51 -8.70
C GLY A 317 -10.95 -19.39 -7.38
N HIS A 318 -11.64 -20.46 -6.98
CA HIS A 318 -12.34 -20.46 -5.68
C HIS A 318 -11.39 -20.79 -4.54
N ALA A 319 -11.69 -20.24 -3.37
CA ALA A 319 -11.08 -20.65 -2.12
C ALA A 319 -12.12 -20.64 -1.01
N LYS A 320 -11.94 -21.53 -0.04
CA LYS A 320 -12.73 -21.56 1.18
C LYS A 320 -11.81 -21.62 2.39
N ARG A 321 -12.13 -20.82 3.39
CA ARG A 321 -11.56 -20.95 4.73
C ARG A 321 -12.07 -22.21 5.44
N THR A 322 -11.16 -22.97 6.04
CA THR A 322 -11.44 -24.16 6.87
C THR A 322 -10.65 -24.11 8.19
N ASN A 323 -10.92 -25.05 9.09
CA ASN A 323 -10.14 -25.23 10.33
C ASN A 323 -8.69 -25.65 10.07
N GLY A 324 -8.35 -26.13 8.86
CA GLY A 324 -6.98 -26.47 8.45
C GLY A 324 -6.34 -25.40 7.58
N GLY A 325 -6.89 -24.18 7.59
CA GLY A 325 -6.45 -23.04 6.80
C GLY A 325 -7.20 -22.85 5.48
N MET A 326 -6.57 -22.17 4.52
CA MET A 326 -7.17 -21.85 3.22
C MET A 326 -7.09 -23.04 2.28
N ILE A 327 -8.24 -23.46 1.75
CA ILE A 327 -8.34 -24.54 0.76
C ILE A 327 -8.81 -23.95 -0.58
N LEU A 328 -8.10 -24.26 -1.66
CA LEU A 328 -8.46 -23.88 -3.03
C LEU A 328 -9.42 -24.91 -3.63
N PHE A 329 -10.37 -24.48 -4.45
CA PHE A 329 -11.35 -25.34 -5.12
C PHE A 329 -11.55 -24.96 -6.59
N GLY A 330 -11.88 -25.95 -7.42
CA GLY A 330 -12.20 -25.73 -8.83
C GLY A 330 -13.61 -25.18 -8.98
N THR A 331 -14.56 -25.75 -8.25
CA THR A 331 -15.94 -25.28 -8.23
C THR A 331 -16.42 -24.97 -6.82
N SER A 332 -17.45 -24.13 -6.73
CA SER A 332 -18.13 -23.79 -5.48
C SER A 332 -18.66 -25.00 -4.67
N ASN A 333 -18.86 -26.15 -5.34
CA ASN A 333 -19.42 -27.37 -4.75
C ASN A 333 -18.39 -28.50 -4.58
N ASP A 334 -17.11 -28.26 -4.88
CA ASP A 334 -16.10 -29.30 -4.80
C ASP A 334 -15.82 -29.69 -3.34
N VAL A 335 -15.71 -31.00 -3.11
CA VAL A 335 -15.33 -31.59 -1.81
C VAL A 335 -13.83 -31.85 -1.69
N GLN A 336 -13.10 -31.85 -2.82
CA GLN A 336 -11.66 -32.04 -2.87
C GLN A 336 -11.01 -30.71 -3.23
N GLY A 337 -10.06 -30.28 -2.42
CA GLY A 337 -9.38 -29.01 -2.60
C GLY A 337 -7.90 -29.10 -2.29
N VAL A 338 -7.16 -28.05 -2.61
CA VAL A 338 -5.73 -27.95 -2.34
C VAL A 338 -5.53 -27.12 -1.08
N ASN A 339 -4.86 -27.69 -0.07
CA ASN A 339 -4.48 -26.91 1.11
C ASN A 339 -3.38 -25.90 0.75
N TRP A 340 -3.78 -24.65 0.55
CA TRP A 340 -2.85 -23.56 0.20
C TRP A 340 -1.97 -23.17 1.38
N THR A 341 -2.42 -23.38 2.61
CA THR A 341 -1.62 -23.11 3.82
C THR A 341 -0.33 -23.94 3.81
N GLN A 342 -0.43 -25.22 3.43
CA GLN A 342 0.73 -26.11 3.29
C GLN A 342 1.65 -25.70 2.13
N ILE A 343 1.07 -25.29 1.00
CA ILE A 343 1.84 -24.73 -0.13
C ILE A 343 2.56 -23.44 0.30
N THR A 344 1.90 -22.58 1.06
CA THR A 344 2.48 -21.33 1.58
C THR A 344 3.65 -21.61 2.52
N HIS A 345 3.56 -22.64 3.38
CA HIS A 345 4.70 -23.07 4.19
C HIS A 345 5.90 -23.47 3.32
N THR A 346 5.66 -24.22 2.24
CA THR A 346 6.71 -24.55 1.26
C THR A 346 7.34 -23.29 0.65
N LEU A 347 6.51 -22.31 0.30
CA LEU A 347 6.97 -21.04 -0.27
C LEU A 347 7.73 -20.19 0.76
N ASN A 348 7.40 -20.27 2.04
CA ASN A 348 8.11 -19.54 3.11
C ASN A 348 9.54 -20.03 3.30
N ILE A 349 9.77 -21.34 3.15
CA ILE A 349 11.10 -21.96 3.31
C ILE A 349 11.86 -22.08 1.97
N ALA A 350 11.32 -21.53 0.89
CA ALA A 350 11.98 -21.52 -0.40
C ALA A 350 13.29 -20.71 -0.31
N ASP A 351 14.33 -21.20 -0.98
CA ASP A 351 15.63 -20.53 -1.05
C ASP A 351 15.62 -19.30 -1.96
N CYS A 352 14.57 -19.12 -2.75
CA CYS A 352 14.31 -17.96 -3.60
C CYS A 352 13.36 -16.95 -2.94
N ASP A 353 13.30 -15.75 -3.50
CA ASP A 353 12.23 -14.81 -3.14
C ASP A 353 10.92 -15.24 -3.80
N VAL A 354 9.81 -15.03 -3.10
CA VAL A 354 8.47 -15.40 -3.54
C VAL A 354 7.54 -14.20 -3.45
N VAL A 355 6.75 -14.02 -4.50
CA VAL A 355 5.54 -13.21 -4.47
C VAL A 355 4.38 -14.11 -4.81
N HIS A 356 3.28 -14.02 -4.08
CA HIS A 356 2.05 -14.71 -4.47
C HIS A 356 0.87 -13.75 -4.53
N VAL A 357 0.23 -13.73 -5.70
CA VAL A 357 -0.90 -12.87 -6.05
C VAL A 357 -2.15 -13.74 -6.11
N LEU A 358 -3.09 -13.50 -5.20
CA LEU A 358 -4.27 -14.33 -5.00
C LEU A 358 -5.54 -13.53 -5.32
N ASP A 359 -6.35 -14.03 -6.24
CA ASP A 359 -7.71 -13.52 -6.50
C ASP A 359 -8.72 -14.65 -6.24
N CYS A 360 -9.27 -14.65 -5.03
CA CYS A 360 -10.25 -15.64 -4.58
C CYS A 360 -11.01 -15.16 -3.33
N CYS A 361 -12.22 -15.70 -3.09
CA CYS A 361 -13.13 -15.23 -2.03
C CYS A 361 -12.48 -15.14 -0.64
N ASP A 362 -11.66 -16.13 -0.26
CA ASP A 362 -11.00 -16.22 1.04
C ASP A 362 -9.51 -15.83 1.02
N ALA A 363 -9.03 -15.15 -0.04
CA ALA A 363 -7.63 -14.78 -0.20
C ALA A 363 -7.07 -13.96 0.97
N LEU A 364 -7.93 -13.19 1.65
CA LEU A 364 -7.56 -12.39 2.83
C LEU A 364 -7.06 -13.23 4.01
N SER A 365 -7.42 -14.51 4.06
CA SER A 365 -6.90 -15.43 5.07
C SER A 365 -5.40 -15.69 4.90
N ALA A 366 -4.84 -15.44 3.70
CA ALA A 366 -3.40 -15.52 3.46
C ALA A 366 -2.64 -14.26 3.91
N THR A 367 -3.29 -13.08 3.96
CA THR A 367 -2.62 -11.80 4.26
C THR A 367 -2.71 -11.34 5.73
N LYS A 368 -3.70 -11.80 6.51
CA LYS A 368 -3.96 -11.26 7.85
C LYS A 368 -3.18 -11.93 8.99
N GLY A 369 -2.04 -11.35 9.36
CA GLY A 369 -1.35 -11.64 10.64
C GLY A 369 -1.73 -10.67 11.78
N SER A 370 -2.08 -11.23 12.94
CA SER A 370 -2.36 -10.67 14.28
C SER A 370 -3.73 -10.02 14.61
N GLU A 371 -4.29 -10.54 15.73
CA GLU A 371 -5.27 -10.00 16.71
C GLU A 371 -6.80 -9.99 16.46
N THR A 372 -7.32 -10.73 15.48
CA THR A 372 -8.74 -11.17 15.53
C THR A 372 -8.87 -12.63 15.10
N VAL A 373 -10.07 -13.24 15.18
CA VAL A 373 -10.35 -14.65 14.76
C VAL A 373 -9.83 -14.95 13.33
N GLN A 374 -9.63 -13.92 12.50
CA GLN A 374 -9.01 -14.02 11.17
C GLN A 374 -7.52 -14.40 11.20
N SER A 375 -6.82 -14.11 12.31
CA SER A 375 -5.39 -14.36 12.54
C SER A 375 -5.01 -15.82 12.65
N GLU A 376 -5.93 -16.74 12.96
CA GLU A 376 -5.56 -18.14 13.20
C GLU A 376 -4.96 -18.83 11.97
N ILE A 377 -5.34 -18.47 10.74
CA ILE A 377 -4.86 -19.15 9.52
C ILE A 377 -3.51 -18.63 9.06
N ALA A 378 -3.32 -17.30 9.01
CA ALA A 378 -1.99 -16.76 8.75
C ALA A 378 -1.05 -17.09 9.92
N ARG A 379 -1.57 -17.16 11.15
CA ARG A 379 -0.83 -17.67 12.31
C ARG A 379 -0.56 -19.17 12.16
N GLU A 380 -1.44 -20.01 11.65
CA GLU A 380 -1.19 -21.44 11.41
C GLU A 380 -0.11 -21.65 10.33
N ALA A 381 -0.17 -20.90 9.22
CA ALA A 381 0.89 -20.89 8.21
C ALA A 381 2.24 -20.43 8.80
N ASN A 382 2.22 -19.42 9.67
CA ASN A 382 3.40 -18.90 10.37
C ASN A 382 3.80 -19.75 11.59
N LEU A 383 2.91 -20.55 12.19
CA LEU A 383 3.22 -21.45 13.31
C LEU A 383 3.89 -22.73 12.81
N GLN A 384 3.58 -23.11 11.57
CA GLN A 384 4.30 -24.18 10.88
C GLN A 384 5.71 -23.74 10.46
N THR A 385 5.96 -22.43 10.27
CA THR A 385 7.27 -21.93 9.81
C THR A 385 7.93 -21.09 10.88
N GLY A 386 8.98 -21.59 11.54
CA GLY A 386 9.70 -20.78 12.51
C GLY A 386 10.35 -19.56 11.86
N ASP A 387 10.47 -18.43 12.58
CA ASP A 387 11.16 -17.21 12.09
C ASP A 387 12.59 -17.49 11.55
N SER A 388 13.22 -18.56 12.04
CA SER A 388 14.55 -19.02 11.62
C SER A 388 14.57 -19.81 10.31
N GLU A 389 13.42 -20.26 9.82
CA GLU A 389 13.28 -21.13 8.64
C GLU A 389 13.05 -20.35 7.34
N TYR A 390 12.80 -19.05 7.43
CA TYR A 390 12.69 -18.19 6.26
C TYR A 390 14.05 -18.03 5.59
N HIS A 391 14.12 -18.35 4.29
CA HIS A 391 15.35 -18.26 3.50
C HIS A 391 15.32 -17.07 2.53
N GLY A 392 14.21 -16.86 1.81
CA GLY A 392 13.96 -15.68 0.96
C GLY A 392 12.89 -14.73 1.51
N LYS A 393 12.65 -13.63 0.80
CA LYS A 393 11.50 -12.75 1.01
C LYS A 393 10.23 -13.46 0.54
N ASN A 394 9.14 -13.35 1.29
CA ASN A 394 7.83 -13.82 0.84
C ASN A 394 6.76 -12.75 1.03
N GLU A 395 6.22 -12.25 -0.08
CA GLU A 395 5.21 -11.19 -0.13
C GLU A 395 3.89 -11.70 -0.73
N THR A 396 2.77 -11.36 -0.10
CA THR A 396 1.42 -11.73 -0.55
C THR A 396 0.64 -10.49 -0.96
N LEU A 397 0.06 -10.52 -2.16
CA LEU A 397 -0.97 -9.58 -2.61
C LEU A 397 -2.27 -10.36 -2.80
N ALA A 398 -3.31 -10.04 -2.03
CA ALA A 398 -4.56 -10.80 -2.06
C ALA A 398 -5.76 -9.88 -2.29
N ALA A 399 -6.53 -10.15 -3.33
CA ALA A 399 -7.88 -9.61 -3.47
C ALA A 399 -8.91 -10.68 -3.05
N GLY A 400 -9.80 -10.30 -2.14
CA GLY A 400 -10.91 -11.14 -1.70
C GLY A 400 -11.98 -10.30 -1.02
N ALA A 401 -13.25 -10.66 -1.22
CA ALA A 401 -14.37 -9.92 -0.63
C ALA A 401 -14.45 -10.21 0.87
N ARG A 402 -14.40 -9.15 1.69
CA ARG A 402 -14.30 -9.28 3.14
C ARG A 402 -15.59 -9.83 3.76
N GLU A 403 -16.76 -9.42 3.25
CA GLU A 403 -18.02 -9.56 4.00
C GLU A 403 -19.28 -9.83 3.15
N GLU A 404 -19.20 -9.76 1.81
CA GLU A 404 -20.33 -10.12 0.95
C GLU A 404 -19.86 -10.94 -0.25
N ARG A 405 -20.78 -11.77 -0.77
CA ARG A 405 -20.57 -12.63 -1.93
C ARG A 405 -20.27 -11.79 -3.18
N VAL A 406 -19.10 -11.18 -3.29
CA VAL A 406 -18.56 -10.78 -4.58
C VAL A 406 -17.86 -12.04 -5.11
N PRO A 407 -18.52 -12.83 -5.97
CA PRO A 407 -17.88 -14.00 -6.53
C PRO A 407 -16.63 -13.56 -7.28
N ALA A 408 -15.53 -14.30 -7.12
CA ALA A 408 -14.54 -14.37 -8.19
C ALA A 408 -15.33 -14.67 -9.49
N GLY A 409 -15.14 -13.87 -10.53
CA GLY A 409 -16.17 -13.73 -11.57
C GLY A 409 -15.96 -12.52 -12.48
N LYS A 410 -17.04 -11.97 -13.06
CA LYS A 410 -17.02 -10.73 -13.87
C LYS A 410 -16.42 -9.50 -13.15
N ALA A 411 -16.19 -9.61 -11.86
CA ALA A 411 -15.59 -8.62 -10.96
C ALA A 411 -14.21 -9.05 -10.44
N SER A 412 -13.53 -9.99 -11.12
CA SER A 412 -12.15 -10.38 -10.81
C SER A 412 -11.25 -9.16 -10.71
N SER A 413 -10.36 -9.21 -9.72
CA SER A 413 -9.39 -8.15 -9.50
C SER A 413 -8.16 -8.31 -10.40
N MET A 414 -7.91 -9.50 -10.96
CA MET A 414 -6.75 -9.76 -11.84
C MET A 414 -6.68 -8.82 -13.03
N LYS A 415 -7.81 -8.47 -13.63
CA LYS A 415 -7.85 -7.48 -14.71
C LYS A 415 -7.40 -6.10 -14.26
N VAL A 416 -7.91 -5.63 -13.12
CA VAL A 416 -7.49 -4.33 -12.53
C VAL A 416 -6.00 -4.38 -12.16
N PHE A 417 -5.52 -5.52 -11.66
CA PHE A 417 -4.12 -5.73 -11.33
C PHE A 417 -3.25 -5.59 -12.58
N ALA A 418 -3.63 -6.22 -13.70
CA ALA A 418 -2.96 -6.12 -14.98
C ALA A 418 -2.96 -4.69 -15.54
N GLU A 419 -4.13 -4.04 -15.56
CA GLU A 419 -4.28 -2.65 -16.02
C GLU A 419 -3.37 -1.70 -15.24
N VAL A 420 -3.40 -1.78 -13.91
CA VAL A 420 -2.57 -0.93 -13.05
C VAL A 420 -1.09 -1.23 -13.21
N LEU A 421 -0.70 -2.50 -13.28
CA LEU A 421 0.71 -2.87 -13.48
C LEU A 421 1.23 -2.35 -14.83
N ASN A 422 0.43 -2.46 -15.88
CA ASN A 422 0.73 -1.93 -17.21
C ASN A 422 0.85 -0.40 -17.18
N GLU A 423 -0.08 0.31 -16.53
CA GLU A 423 0.00 1.77 -16.38
C GLU A 423 1.29 2.20 -15.66
N MET A 424 1.65 1.50 -14.57
CA MET A 424 2.89 1.76 -13.83
C MET A 424 4.13 1.50 -14.68
N ALA A 425 4.13 0.41 -15.46
CA ALA A 425 5.23 0.05 -16.33
C ALA A 425 5.44 1.06 -17.48
N VAL A 426 4.36 1.47 -18.15
CA VAL A 426 4.39 2.49 -19.22
C VAL A 426 4.88 3.83 -18.70
N LYS A 427 4.46 4.22 -17.49
CA LYS A 427 4.90 5.47 -16.84
C LYS A 427 6.30 5.40 -16.23
N ASN A 428 6.98 4.25 -16.34
CA ASN A 428 8.30 4.02 -15.76
C ASN A 428 8.37 4.33 -14.25
N ILE A 429 7.27 4.04 -13.54
CA ILE A 429 7.19 4.19 -12.08
C ILE A 429 7.99 3.05 -11.45
N LYS A 430 8.67 3.30 -10.32
CA LYS A 430 9.30 2.23 -9.54
C LYS A 430 8.20 1.32 -8.99
N ILE A 431 8.25 0.04 -9.37
CA ILE A 431 7.19 -0.91 -9.01
C ILE A 431 7.71 -1.86 -7.93
N THR A 432 7.10 -1.76 -6.75
CA THR A 432 7.13 -2.75 -5.66
C THR A 432 5.74 -3.35 -5.49
N ILE A 433 5.61 -4.52 -4.83
CA ILE A 433 4.27 -5.09 -4.57
C ILE A 433 3.41 -4.13 -3.74
N HIS A 434 4.02 -3.45 -2.77
CA HIS A 434 3.32 -2.43 -2.00
C HIS A 434 2.84 -1.26 -2.88
N SER A 435 3.70 -0.68 -3.71
CA SER A 435 3.27 0.40 -4.61
C SER A 435 2.21 -0.05 -5.60
N TRP A 436 2.29 -1.30 -6.08
CA TRP A 436 1.30 -1.87 -6.97
C TRP A 436 -0.06 -1.97 -6.27
N GLN A 437 -0.08 -2.48 -5.04
CA GLN A 437 -1.27 -2.53 -4.20
C GLN A 437 -1.89 -1.14 -3.98
N GLN A 438 -1.09 -0.12 -3.65
CA GLN A 438 -1.57 1.24 -3.45
C GLN A 438 -2.22 1.82 -4.71
N TRP A 439 -1.62 1.58 -5.88
CA TRP A 439 -2.17 2.02 -7.15
C TRP A 439 -3.47 1.29 -7.51
N ILE A 440 -3.59 0.00 -7.16
CA ILE A 440 -4.84 -0.75 -7.33
C ILE A 440 -5.94 -0.17 -6.44
N VAL A 441 -5.66 0.09 -5.15
CA VAL A 441 -6.63 0.74 -4.24
C VAL A 441 -7.08 2.09 -4.80
N ALA A 442 -6.14 2.92 -5.24
CA ALA A 442 -6.43 4.23 -5.83
C ALA A 442 -7.23 4.14 -7.13
N LYS A 443 -7.11 3.04 -7.88
CA LYS A 443 -7.90 2.77 -9.10
C LYS A 443 -9.31 2.28 -8.74
N VAL A 444 -9.43 1.29 -7.84
CA VAL A 444 -10.70 0.70 -7.41
C VAL A 444 -11.61 1.73 -6.75
N GLY A 445 -11.05 2.63 -5.92
CA GLY A 445 -11.81 3.73 -5.31
C GLY A 445 -12.47 4.68 -6.33
N ARG A 446 -11.99 4.72 -7.58
CA ARG A 446 -12.60 5.53 -8.67
C ARG A 446 -13.76 4.82 -9.38
N VAL A 447 -13.95 3.52 -9.15
CA VAL A 447 -14.96 2.70 -9.82
C VAL A 447 -16.10 2.39 -8.84
N GLN A 448 -16.66 3.43 -8.22
CA GLN A 448 -17.97 3.30 -7.57
C GLN A 448 -19.05 3.17 -8.64
N THR A 449 -19.99 2.24 -8.45
CA THR A 449 -21.19 2.19 -9.30
C THR A 449 -22.05 3.43 -9.07
N GLN A 450 -22.96 3.74 -10.00
CA GLN A 450 -24.00 4.76 -9.80
C GLN A 450 -24.87 4.53 -8.54
N ASN A 451 -24.82 3.32 -7.97
CA ASN A 451 -25.54 2.92 -6.77
C ASN A 451 -24.67 2.91 -5.50
N GLY A 452 -23.38 3.26 -5.58
CA GLY A 452 -22.46 3.27 -4.44
C GLY A 452 -21.83 1.91 -4.10
N ASP A 453 -22.23 0.82 -4.75
CA ASP A 453 -21.61 -0.50 -4.54
C ASP A 453 -20.18 -0.55 -5.12
N LEU A 454 -19.25 -1.14 -4.37
CA LEU A 454 -17.89 -1.43 -4.84
C LEU A 454 -17.94 -2.55 -5.89
N ARG A 455 -17.38 -2.30 -7.09
CA ARG A 455 -17.27 -3.34 -8.13
C ARG A 455 -16.17 -4.36 -7.88
N TYR A 456 -15.16 -4.03 -7.07
CA TYR A 456 -13.96 -4.85 -6.88
C TYR A 456 -13.63 -4.95 -5.39
N ALA A 457 -13.04 -6.07 -5.00
CA ALA A 457 -12.49 -6.23 -3.66
C ALA A 457 -11.22 -5.39 -3.51
N GLU A 458 -11.09 -4.67 -2.40
CA GLU A 458 -9.87 -3.96 -2.08
C GLU A 458 -8.72 -4.96 -1.84
N PRO A 459 -7.56 -4.81 -2.52
CA PRO A 459 -6.45 -5.73 -2.32
C PRO A 459 -5.72 -5.46 -1.00
N HIS A 460 -5.35 -6.54 -0.33
CA HIS A 460 -4.54 -6.52 0.88
C HIS A 460 -3.12 -7.00 0.59
N TYR A 461 -2.16 -6.40 1.30
CA TYR A 461 -0.74 -6.72 1.17
C TYR A 461 -0.16 -7.22 2.50
N LYS A 462 0.65 -8.27 2.45
CA LYS A 462 1.42 -8.81 3.59
C LYS A 462 2.86 -9.06 3.15
N MET A 463 3.81 -8.68 3.99
CA MET A 463 5.21 -9.11 3.90
C MET A 463 5.48 -10.02 5.09
N ASN A 464 6.03 -11.22 4.85
CA ASN A 464 6.46 -12.09 5.94
C ASN A 464 7.70 -11.53 6.66
N PRO A 465 7.92 -11.88 7.95
CA PRO A 465 9.11 -11.47 8.66
C PRO A 465 10.36 -11.91 7.90
N LEU A 466 11.27 -10.97 7.68
CA LEU A 466 12.57 -11.32 7.13
C LEU A 466 13.39 -12.01 8.21
N ARG A 467 14.20 -13.00 7.80
CA ARG A 467 15.19 -13.60 8.67
C ARG A 467 16.01 -12.47 9.28
N ARG A 468 15.91 -12.29 10.60
CA ARG A 468 16.88 -11.45 11.31
C ARG A 468 18.20 -12.17 11.14
N ASP A 469 19.10 -11.60 10.33
CA ASP A 469 20.46 -12.10 10.29
C ASP A 469 20.92 -12.17 11.75
N PRO A 470 21.36 -13.36 12.23
CA PRO A 470 21.94 -13.44 13.55
C PRO A 470 23.12 -12.47 13.53
N SER A 471 22.95 -11.34 14.20
CA SER A 471 23.98 -10.32 14.32
C SER A 471 25.28 -11.04 14.63
N PRO A 472 26.38 -10.80 13.89
CA PRO A 472 27.63 -11.48 14.14
C PRO A 472 28.13 -10.97 15.49
N ALA A 473 27.68 -11.60 16.57
CA ALA A 473 28.31 -11.51 17.85
C ALA A 473 29.67 -12.18 17.67
N LEU A 474 30.65 -11.38 17.25
CA LEU A 474 32.07 -11.63 17.43
C LEU A 474 32.26 -11.92 18.93
N ARG A 475 32.11 -13.18 19.33
CA ARG A 475 32.77 -13.70 20.51
C ARG A 475 34.24 -13.84 20.14
N LEU A 476 34.96 -12.71 20.21
CA LEU A 476 36.40 -12.74 20.45
C LEU A 476 36.59 -13.55 21.73
N LYS A 477 36.96 -14.83 21.57
CA LYS A 477 37.59 -15.58 22.64
C LYS A 477 38.91 -14.87 22.91
N THR A 478 38.97 -14.08 23.97
CA THR A 478 40.23 -13.75 24.61
C THR A 478 40.95 -15.06 24.91
N ARG A 479 42.08 -15.28 24.26
CA ARG A 479 43.06 -16.27 24.71
C ARG A 479 43.60 -15.74 26.04
N ASP A 480 43.34 -16.44 27.12
CA ASP A 480 44.08 -16.27 28.35
C ASP A 480 45.55 -16.66 28.08
N ILE A 481 46.45 -15.77 28.49
CA ILE A 481 47.90 -15.98 28.59
C ILE A 481 48.18 -16.76 29.86
#